data_AF-A0A960MQR7-F1
#
_entry.id   AF-A0A960MQR7-F1
#
_cell.length_a   1.000
_cell.length_b   1.000
_cell.length_c   1.000
_cell.angle_alpha   90.00
_cell.angle_beta   90.00
_cell.angle_gamma   90.00
#
_symmetry.space_group_name_H-M   'P 1'
#
loop_
_entity.id
_entity.type
_entity.pdbx_description
1 polymer ?
#
loop_
_entity_poly.entity_id
_entity_poly.type
_entity_poly.pdbx_seq_one_letter_code
_entity_poly.pdbx_strand_id
1 'polypeptide(L)'
;MPSAPDNHDAHDYAERIRERLPRRHQELRERCGLSMYALWLKCGVSRDTISRVEGGDTIPGVHVLARLAWGLGVTLEKFFGD
;
A
#
# COMPACT_ATOMS: atom_id res chain seq x y z
N MET A 1 8.55 37.79 -2.34
CA MET A 1 8.61 36.75 -1.29
C MET A 1 8.17 35.45 -1.93
N PRO A 2 8.93 34.35 -1.86
CA PRO A 2 8.37 33.05 -2.25
C PRO A 2 7.28 32.72 -1.24
N SER A 3 6.04 32.66 -1.70
CA SER A 3 4.91 32.17 -0.92
C SER A 3 5.25 30.76 -0.44
N ALA A 4 4.96 30.45 0.83
CA ALA A 4 5.07 29.08 1.34
C ALA A 4 4.39 28.12 0.33
N PRO A 5 4.99 26.95 0.04
CA PRO A 5 4.34 25.97 -0.83
C PRO A 5 2.91 25.76 -0.34
N ASP A 6 1.96 25.85 -1.28
CA ASP A 6 0.54 25.76 -0.96
C ASP A 6 0.31 24.44 -0.22
N ASN A 7 -0.09 24.54 1.05
CA ASN A 7 -0.24 23.38 1.93
C ASN A 7 -1.33 22.41 1.41
N HIS A 8 -2.13 22.86 0.43
CA HIS A 8 -3.09 22.05 -0.31
C HIS A 8 -2.41 20.97 -1.17
N ASP A 9 -1.28 21.28 -1.81
CA ASP A 9 -0.61 20.37 -2.75
C ASP A 9 -0.08 19.10 -2.06
N ALA A 10 0.50 19.27 -0.85
CA ALA A 10 1.05 18.16 -0.09
C ALA A 10 -0.04 17.25 0.48
N HIS A 11 -1.15 17.84 0.93
CA HIS A 11 -2.30 17.10 1.43
C HIS A 11 -2.98 16.30 0.31
N ASP A 12 -3.23 16.94 -0.83
CA ASP A 12 -3.86 16.30 -1.99
C ASP A 12 -3.00 15.18 -2.57
N TYR A 13 -1.68 15.35 -2.56
CA TYR A 13 -0.75 14.29 -2.93
C TYR A 13 -0.86 13.09 -2.00
N ALA A 14 -0.88 13.31 -0.68
CA ALA A 14 -1.01 12.24 0.30
C ALA A 14 -2.35 11.51 0.18
N GLU A 15 -3.45 12.25 -0.05
CA GLU A 15 -4.77 11.68 -0.26
C GLU A 15 -4.85 10.82 -1.54
N ARG A 16 -4.25 11.28 -2.64
CA ARG A 16 -4.17 10.48 -3.88
C ARG A 16 -3.43 9.15 -3.68
N ILE A 17 -2.36 9.14 -2.87
CA ILE A 17 -1.65 7.90 -2.52
C ILE A 17 -2.56 7.02 -1.67
N ARG A 18 -3.19 7.59 -0.64
CA ARG A 18 -4.09 6.90 0.28
C ARG A 18 -5.23 6.20 -0.46
N GLU A 19 -5.87 6.87 -1.40
CA GLU A 19 -6.99 6.33 -2.16
C GLU A 19 -6.59 5.17 -3.10
N ARG A 20 -5.37 5.23 -3.67
CA ARG A 20 -4.91 4.24 -4.65
C ARG A 20 -4.26 3.01 -4.01
N LEU A 21 -3.70 3.16 -2.81
CA LEU A 21 -2.94 2.10 -2.13
C LEU A 21 -3.73 0.79 -1.95
N PRO A 22 -5.00 0.79 -1.46
CA PRO A 22 -5.77 -0.44 -1.25
C PRO A 22 -5.92 -1.26 -2.52
N ARG A 23 -6.37 -0.60 -3.59
CA ARG A 23 -6.60 -1.23 -4.90
C ARG A 23 -5.29 -1.73 -5.49
N ARG A 24 -4.22 -0.95 -5.43
CA ARG A 24 -2.91 -1.34 -5.97
C ARG A 24 -2.34 -2.56 -5.22
N HIS A 25 -2.48 -2.60 -3.90
CA HIS A 25 -2.09 -3.76 -3.10
C HIS A 25 -2.85 -5.02 -3.55
N GLN A 26 -4.18 -4.93 -3.66
CA GLN A 26 -5.04 -6.02 -4.07
C GLN A 26 -4.67 -6.52 -5.47
N GLU A 27 -4.51 -5.62 -6.45
CA GLU A 27 -4.14 -5.96 -7.82
C GLU A 27 -2.81 -6.70 -7.89
N LEU A 28 -1.79 -6.26 -7.14
CA LEU A 28 -0.50 -6.94 -7.09
C LEU A 28 -0.63 -8.34 -6.47
N ARG A 29 -1.39 -8.46 -5.38
CA ARG A 29 -1.65 -9.76 -4.73
C ARG A 29 -2.34 -10.74 -5.68
N GLU A 30 -3.35 -10.28 -6.39
CA GLU A 30 -4.10 -11.09 -7.36
C GLU A 30 -3.26 -11.46 -8.58
N ARG A 31 -2.43 -10.54 -9.09
CA ARG A 31 -1.45 -10.82 -10.16
C ARG A 31 -0.43 -11.89 -9.75
N CYS A 32 -0.07 -11.95 -8.47
CA CYS A 32 0.79 -13.01 -7.92
C CYS A 32 0.04 -14.33 -7.66
N GLY A 33 -1.28 -14.40 -7.91
CA GLY A 33 -2.11 -15.58 -7.64
C GLY A 33 -2.25 -15.91 -6.15
N LEU A 34 -2.05 -14.93 -5.26
CA LEU A 34 -2.06 -15.15 -3.82
C LEU A 34 -3.43 -14.84 -3.21
N SER A 35 -3.91 -15.71 -2.33
CA SER A 35 -4.94 -15.34 -1.36
C SER A 35 -4.35 -14.46 -0.25
N MET A 36 -5.19 -13.75 0.51
CA MET A 36 -4.73 -13.00 1.69
C MET A 36 -4.03 -13.92 2.71
N TYR A 37 -4.50 -15.16 2.85
CA TYR A 37 -3.88 -16.17 3.71
C TYR A 37 -2.49 -16.58 3.20
N ALA A 38 -2.35 -16.81 1.89
CA ALA A 38 -1.06 -17.12 1.29
C ALA A 38 -0.07 -15.96 1.40
N LEU A 39 -0.53 -14.71 1.23
CA LEU A 39 0.29 -13.53 1.44
C LEU A 39 0.71 -13.38 2.91
N TRP A 40 -0.21 -13.61 3.86
CA TRP A 40 0.10 -13.61 5.29
C TRP A 40 1.22 -14.60 5.62
N LEU A 41 1.13 -15.84 5.13
CA LEU A 41 2.18 -16.84 5.36
C LEU A 41 3.55 -16.39 4.83
N LYS A 42 3.58 -15.63 3.73
CA LYS A 42 4.82 -15.07 3.18
C LYS A 42 5.32 -13.91 4.02
N CYS A 43 4.58 -12.81 4.11
CA CYS A 43 5.08 -11.57 4.71
C CYS A 43 4.97 -11.49 6.24
N GLY A 44 4.18 -12.38 6.84
CA GLY A 44 3.82 -12.40 8.27
C GLY A 44 2.90 -11.26 8.71
N VAL A 45 2.30 -10.50 7.79
CA VAL A 45 1.29 -9.47 8.11
C VAL A 45 -0.07 -10.16 8.23
N SER A 46 -0.77 -9.99 9.35
CA SER A 46 -1.98 -10.75 9.65
C SER A 46 -3.06 -10.56 8.58
N ARG A 47 -3.89 -11.60 8.38
CA ARG A 47 -5.00 -11.55 7.41
C ARG A 47 -5.96 -10.38 7.68
N ASP A 48 -6.19 -10.05 8.96
CA ASP A 48 -6.99 -8.89 9.36
C ASP A 48 -6.37 -7.57 8.89
N THR A 49 -5.06 -7.39 9.07
CA THR A 49 -4.37 -6.18 8.59
C THR A 49 -4.40 -6.11 7.07
N ILE A 50 -4.17 -7.23 6.37
CA ILE A 50 -4.27 -7.27 4.90
C ILE A 50 -5.69 -6.88 4.45
N SER A 51 -6.72 -7.41 5.11
CA SER A 51 -8.12 -7.07 4.80
C SER A 51 -8.42 -5.59 4.99
N ARG A 52 -7.98 -4.99 6.09
CA ARG A 52 -8.18 -3.55 6.36
C ARG A 52 -7.41 -2.66 5.40
N VAL A 53 -6.22 -3.08 4.98
CA VAL A 53 -5.45 -2.37 3.95
C VAL A 53 -6.18 -2.42 2.61
N GLU A 54 -6.66 -3.59 2.18
CA GLU A 54 -7.38 -3.73 0.91
C GLU A 54 -8.77 -3.10 0.93
N GLY A 55 -9.41 -3.03 2.09
CA GLY A 55 -10.67 -2.30 2.30
C GLY A 55 -10.51 -0.78 2.39
N GLY A 56 -9.27 -0.27 2.52
CA GLY A 56 -9.01 1.16 2.71
C GLY A 56 -9.26 1.68 4.13
N ASP A 57 -9.58 0.80 5.07
CA ASP A 57 -9.84 1.13 6.48
C ASP A 57 -8.58 1.61 7.22
N THR A 58 -7.39 1.22 6.74
CA THR A 58 -6.13 1.56 7.38
C THR A 58 -5.03 1.78 6.35
N ILE A 59 -4.29 2.89 6.50
CA ILE A 59 -3.06 3.11 5.76
C ILE A 59 -1.93 2.37 6.48
N PRO A 60 -1.27 1.41 5.83
CA PRO A 60 -0.13 0.74 6.44
C PRO A 60 1.05 1.72 6.54
N GLY A 61 1.70 1.75 7.71
CA GLY A 61 3.00 2.40 7.83
C GLY A 61 4.06 1.72 6.94
N VAL A 62 5.15 2.44 6.66
CA VAL A 62 6.23 1.97 5.76
C VAL A 62 6.76 0.59 6.12
N HIS A 63 6.86 0.26 7.42
CA HIS A 63 7.29 -1.07 7.87
C HIS A 63 6.35 -2.20 7.41
N VAL A 64 5.03 -2.02 7.57
CA VAL A 64 4.04 -3.00 7.11
C VAL A 64 4.05 -3.09 5.60
N LEU A 65 4.13 -1.94 4.93
CA LEU A 65 4.17 -1.87 3.49
C LEU A 65 5.38 -2.59 2.88
N ALA A 66 6.57 -2.41 3.47
CA ALA A 66 7.79 -3.11 3.05
C ALA A 66 7.65 -4.63 3.16
N ARG A 67 6.98 -5.12 4.21
CA ARG A 67 6.71 -6.55 4.37
C ARG A 67 5.73 -7.07 3.32
N LEU A 68 4.67 -6.32 3.04
CA LEU A 68 3.70 -6.67 1.99
C LEU A 68 4.39 -6.73 0.63
N ALA A 69 5.17 -5.70 0.27
CA ALA A 69 5.95 -5.65 -0.96
C ALA A 69 6.92 -6.84 -1.07
N TRP A 70 7.64 -7.17 0.01
CA TRP A 70 8.51 -8.35 0.08
C TRP A 70 7.74 -9.66 -0.15
N GLY A 71 6.57 -9.83 0.47
CA GLY A 71 5.73 -11.03 0.29
C GLY A 71 5.12 -11.16 -1.11
N LEU A 72 4.94 -10.03 -1.80
CA LEU A 72 4.51 -9.94 -3.19
C LEU A 72 5.68 -10.11 -4.19
N GLY A 73 6.93 -10.08 -3.72
CA GLY A 73 8.12 -10.14 -4.59
C GLY A 73 8.31 -8.88 -5.44
N VAL A 74 7.86 -7.72 -4.95
CA VAL A 74 8.01 -6.41 -5.62
C VAL A 74 8.78 -5.45 -4.75
N THR A 75 9.38 -4.43 -5.37
CA THR A 75 9.99 -3.31 -4.63
C THR A 75 8.93 -2.28 -4.24
N LEU A 76 9.25 -1.40 -3.28
CA LEU A 76 8.34 -0.31 -2.91
C LEU A 76 8.11 0.68 -4.07
N GLU A 77 9.13 0.90 -4.91
CA GLU A 77 9.01 1.70 -6.12
C GLU A 77 8.01 1.07 -7.09
N LYS A 78 8.05 -0.26 -7.28
CA LYS A 78 7.09 -0.95 -8.14
C LYS A 78 5.69 -1.04 -7.53
N PHE A 79 5.62 -1.05 -6.20
CA PHE A 79 4.36 -1.00 -5.48
C PHE A 79 3.59 0.28 -5.79
N PHE A 80 4.26 1.44 -5.76
CA PHE A 80 3.66 2.76 -6.01
C PHE A 80 3.76 3.27 -7.45
N GLY A 81 4.70 2.76 -8.23
CA GLY A 81 4.86 3.07 -9.64
C GLY A 81 3.79 2.41 -10.51
N ASP A 82 3.67 2.84 -11.76
CA ASP A 82 2.69 2.32 -12.73
C ASP A 82 2.91 0.83 -13.04
#